data_AF-A0A4Q2XNY7-F1
#
_entry.id   AF-A0A4Q2XNY7-F1
#
_cell.length_a   1.000
_cell.length_b   1.000
_cell.length_c   1.000
_cell.angle_alpha   90.00
_cell.angle_beta   90.00
_cell.angle_gamma   90.00
#
_symmetry.space_group_name_H-M   'P 1'
#
loop_
_entity.id
_entity.type
_entity.pdbx_description
1 polymer ?
#
loop_
_entity_poly.entity_id
_entity_poly.type
_entity_poly.pdbx_seq_one_letter_code
_entity_poly.pdbx_strand_id
1 'polypeptide(L)'
;MKLLSTLIIAGTVATGTAQTAPGRHESLKQEIRQAIARGNAWLKTQQKPDGHWDDDGLPAFTALALTAATRDPGLDRKAPLPEHIEKGFTWMLAQQKHDGGIYNRGLTVYNTATAVTALVSSEQSKFEPAIVKARKHLIDQQWDIDKKKETDNPNDGGIGYGSKNDREWASDDAKNKGGFIYGPNETKAGEEKLPDGRTALRSYG
;
A
#
# COMPACT_ATOMS: atom_id res chain seq x y z
N MET A 1 20.08 76.47 38.25
CA MET A 1 18.92 76.19 37.38
C MET A 1 19.00 74.73 36.92
N LYS A 2 18.08 73.87 37.38
CA LYS A 2 17.93 72.50 36.84
C LYS A 2 16.78 72.54 35.82
N LEU A 3 17.06 72.27 34.55
CA LEU A 3 16.02 72.01 33.55
C LEU A 3 15.70 70.51 33.57
N LEU A 4 14.45 70.18 33.89
CA LEU A 4 13.90 68.86 33.61
C LEU A 4 13.47 68.82 32.14
N SER A 5 14.02 67.89 31.37
CA SER A 5 13.54 67.55 30.04
C SER A 5 12.73 66.25 30.13
N THR A 6 11.42 66.38 30.00
CA THR A 6 10.47 65.25 29.94
C THR A 6 10.54 64.62 28.55
N LEU A 7 10.92 63.34 28.47
CA LEU A 7 10.91 62.58 27.22
C LEU A 7 9.52 61.95 27.04
N ILE A 8 8.80 62.34 25.99
CA ILE A 8 7.54 61.69 25.57
C ILE A 8 7.90 60.50 24.69
N ILE A 9 7.63 59.28 25.16
CA ILE A 9 7.77 58.05 24.36
C ILE A 9 6.46 57.85 23.61
N ALA A 10 6.46 58.13 22.31
CA ALA A 10 5.39 57.74 21.40
C ALA A 10 5.49 56.24 21.12
N GLY A 11 4.61 55.43 21.74
CA GLY A 11 4.52 54.00 21.49
C GLY A 11 3.91 53.72 20.11
N THR A 12 4.71 53.26 19.16
CA THR A 12 4.21 52.72 17.90
C THR A 12 3.72 51.30 18.16
N VAL A 13 2.41 51.08 18.17
CA VAL A 13 1.84 49.73 18.19
C VAL A 13 1.98 49.16 16.77
N ALA A 14 3.04 48.40 16.55
CA ALA A 14 3.15 47.59 15.34
C ALA A 14 2.17 46.41 15.47
N THR A 15 1.05 46.47 14.76
CA THR A 15 0.17 45.32 14.56
C THR A 15 0.92 44.29 13.72
N GLY A 16 1.50 43.28 14.38
CA GLY A 16 2.13 42.16 13.70
C GLY A 16 1.09 41.40 12.89
N THR A 17 1.15 41.51 11.57
CA THR A 17 0.46 40.57 10.68
C THR A 17 1.09 39.20 10.91
N ALA A 18 0.27 38.20 11.26
CA ALA A 18 0.72 36.82 11.38
C ALA A 18 1.24 36.35 10.02
N GLN A 19 2.54 36.44 9.84
CA GLN A 19 3.22 36.03 8.63
C GLN A 19 3.05 34.51 8.53
N THR A 20 2.35 34.03 7.49
CA THR A 20 2.36 32.62 7.12
C THR A 20 3.79 32.26 6.75
N ALA A 21 4.57 31.81 7.74
CA ALA A 21 5.99 31.56 7.59
C ALA A 21 6.22 30.37 6.63
N PRO A 22 7.03 30.54 5.56
CA PRO A 22 7.54 29.42 4.79
C PRO A 22 8.25 28.44 5.74
N GLY A 23 7.90 27.15 5.69
CA GLY A 23 8.55 26.12 6.52
C GLY A 23 7.87 25.76 7.84
N ARG A 24 6.57 26.08 8.02
CA ARG A 24 5.78 25.80 9.23
C ARG A 24 5.83 24.34 9.75
N HIS A 25 6.33 23.39 8.95
CA HIS A 25 6.47 21.98 9.33
C HIS A 25 7.79 21.34 8.82
N GLU A 26 8.87 22.11 8.67
CA GLU A 26 10.12 21.55 8.12
C GLU A 26 10.69 20.42 8.98
N SER A 27 10.67 20.55 10.33
CA SER A 27 11.08 19.47 11.23
C SER A 27 10.27 18.19 10.98
N LEU A 28 8.94 18.29 11.00
CA LEU A 28 8.04 17.15 10.78
C LEU A 28 8.27 16.51 9.40
N LYS A 29 8.50 17.31 8.36
CA LYS A 29 8.82 16.81 7.02
C LYS A 29 10.12 16.02 7.01
N GLN A 30 11.15 16.48 7.70
CA GLN A 30 12.42 15.78 7.80
C GLN A 30 12.30 14.52 8.67
N GLU A 31 11.54 14.56 9.76
CA GLU A 31 11.25 13.38 10.59
C GLU A 31 10.54 12.27 9.78
N ILE A 32 9.54 12.64 8.96
CA ILE A 32 8.87 11.69 8.06
C ILE A 32 9.85 11.11 7.04
N ARG A 33 10.70 11.94 6.42
CA ARG A 33 11.73 11.47 5.48
C ARG A 33 12.70 10.48 6.14
N GLN A 34 13.14 10.76 7.36
CA GLN A 34 14.02 9.85 8.10
C GLN A 34 13.30 8.57 8.53
N ALA A 35 12.00 8.62 8.84
CA ALA A 35 11.21 7.42 9.11
C ALA A 35 11.11 6.53 7.86
N ILE A 36 10.82 7.11 6.69
CA ILE A 36 10.79 6.39 5.41
C ILE A 36 12.16 5.78 5.10
N ALA A 37 13.23 6.58 5.18
CA ALA A 37 14.59 6.12 4.89
C ALA A 37 15.01 4.95 5.79
N ARG A 38 14.70 5.02 7.10
CA ARG A 38 14.98 3.92 8.04
C ARG A 38 14.16 2.66 7.72
N GLY A 39 12.89 2.82 7.39
CA GLY A 39 12.02 1.71 6.98
C GLY A 39 12.54 1.02 5.72
N ASN A 40 12.88 1.79 4.69
CA ASN A 40 13.43 1.25 3.44
C ASN A 40 14.82 0.62 3.64
N ALA A 41 15.67 1.19 4.50
CA ALA A 41 16.94 0.58 4.86
C ALA A 41 16.75 -0.78 5.55
N TRP A 42 15.79 -0.89 6.47
CA TRP A 42 15.46 -2.16 7.10
C TRP A 42 14.88 -3.15 6.08
N LEU A 43 13.91 -2.75 5.26
CA LEU A 43 13.32 -3.61 4.22
C LEU A 43 14.40 -4.17 3.28
N LYS A 44 15.40 -3.36 2.88
CA LYS A 44 16.52 -3.84 2.08
C LYS A 44 17.26 -5.01 2.74
N THR A 45 17.43 -5.02 4.06
CA THR A 45 18.06 -6.13 4.80
C THR A 45 17.19 -7.39 4.89
N GLN A 46 15.88 -7.27 4.67
CA GLN A 46 14.94 -8.38 4.73
C GLN A 46 14.74 -9.08 3.38
N GLN A 47 15.28 -8.51 2.29
CA GLN A 47 15.16 -9.10 0.96
C GLN A 47 15.83 -10.48 0.93
N LYS A 48 15.11 -11.46 0.39
CA LYS A 48 15.59 -12.84 0.23
C LYS A 48 16.63 -12.95 -0.90
N PRO A 49 17.46 -14.01 -0.92
CA PRO A 49 18.55 -14.16 -1.90
C PRO A 49 18.12 -14.13 -3.36
N ASP A 50 16.89 -14.50 -3.68
CA ASP A 50 16.28 -14.50 -5.01
C ASP A 50 15.51 -13.20 -5.32
N GLY A 51 15.35 -12.30 -4.35
CA GLY A 51 14.86 -10.93 -4.55
C GLY A 51 13.48 -10.62 -3.97
N HIS A 52 12.76 -11.60 -3.44
CA HIS A 52 11.44 -11.37 -2.86
C HIS A 52 11.50 -10.92 -1.40
N TRP A 53 10.35 -10.51 -0.88
CA TRP A 53 10.11 -10.28 0.54
C TRP A 53 9.08 -11.28 1.05
N ASP A 54 9.31 -11.77 2.26
CA ASP A 54 8.46 -12.71 2.98
C ASP A 54 8.16 -14.04 2.23
N ASP A 55 6.90 -14.42 2.05
CA ASP A 55 6.45 -15.68 1.43
C ASP A 55 6.48 -15.61 -0.11
N ASP A 56 7.23 -16.50 -0.77
CA ASP A 56 7.33 -16.61 -2.23
C ASP A 56 6.04 -17.08 -2.93
N GLY A 57 5.10 -17.63 -2.17
CA GLY A 57 3.75 -17.96 -2.59
C GLY A 57 2.84 -16.74 -2.76
N LEU A 58 3.23 -15.59 -2.21
CA LEU A 58 2.42 -14.36 -2.13
C LEU A 58 3.21 -13.14 -2.63
N PRO A 59 3.26 -12.91 -3.97
CA PRO A 59 3.94 -11.75 -4.55
C PRO A 59 3.53 -10.38 -4.00
N ALA A 60 2.36 -10.28 -3.34
CA ALA A 60 1.91 -9.08 -2.65
C ALA A 60 2.92 -8.52 -1.64
N PHE A 61 3.63 -9.36 -0.88
CA PHE A 61 4.60 -8.86 0.11
C PHE A 61 5.78 -8.14 -0.57
N THR A 62 6.30 -8.73 -1.65
CA THR A 62 7.29 -8.08 -2.52
C THR A 62 6.76 -6.78 -3.11
N ALA A 63 5.51 -6.78 -3.60
CA ALA A 63 4.89 -5.59 -4.18
C ALA A 63 4.75 -4.44 -3.15
N LEU A 64 4.40 -4.73 -1.90
CA LEU A 64 4.30 -3.75 -0.83
C LEU A 64 5.67 -3.13 -0.50
N ALA A 65 6.71 -3.96 -0.39
CA ALA A 65 8.08 -3.50 -0.17
C ALA A 65 8.58 -2.61 -1.33
N LEU A 66 8.32 -3.02 -2.57
CA LEU A 66 8.68 -2.24 -3.78
C LEU A 66 7.90 -0.93 -3.87
N THR A 67 6.63 -0.92 -3.46
CA THR A 67 5.82 0.31 -3.40
C THR A 67 6.40 1.29 -2.38
N ALA A 68 6.80 0.82 -1.20
CA ALA A 68 7.45 1.64 -0.19
C ALA A 68 8.79 2.21 -0.69
N ALA A 69 9.61 1.38 -1.33
CA ALA A 69 10.91 1.78 -1.88
C ALA A 69 10.79 2.78 -3.02
N THR A 70 9.85 2.57 -3.96
CA THR A 70 9.68 3.46 -5.13
C THR A 70 9.00 4.77 -4.79
N ARG A 71 8.22 4.84 -3.71
CA ARG A 71 7.60 6.07 -3.23
C ARG A 71 8.46 6.86 -2.25
N ASP A 72 9.70 6.42 -2.02
CA ASP A 72 10.68 7.19 -1.24
C ASP A 72 10.92 8.55 -1.93
N PRO A 73 10.70 9.69 -1.25
CA PRO A 73 10.93 11.01 -1.83
C PRO A 73 12.41 11.28 -2.16
N GLY A 74 13.34 10.48 -1.63
CA GLY A 74 14.76 10.53 -1.96
C GLY A 74 15.16 9.66 -3.16
N LEU A 75 14.26 8.83 -3.70
CA LEU A 75 14.55 8.02 -4.88
C LEU A 75 14.33 8.83 -6.16
N ASP A 76 15.37 8.93 -7.00
CA ASP A 76 15.21 9.36 -8.38
C ASP A 76 14.69 8.21 -9.25
N ARG A 77 13.38 8.21 -9.51
CA ARG A 77 12.71 7.21 -10.35
C ARG A 77 13.05 7.30 -11.83
N LYS A 78 13.73 8.36 -12.28
CA LYS A 78 14.17 8.51 -13.69
C LYS A 78 15.56 7.92 -13.91
N ALA A 79 16.34 7.73 -12.86
CA ALA A 79 17.61 7.03 -12.90
C ALA A 79 17.40 5.50 -12.90
N PRO A 80 18.43 4.70 -13.23
CA PRO A 80 18.41 3.26 -12.99
C PRO A 80 18.07 2.97 -11.52
N LEU A 81 17.13 2.05 -11.30
CA LEU A 81 16.72 1.68 -9.96
C LEU A 81 17.89 1.03 -9.19
N PRO A 82 18.03 1.29 -7.88
CA PRO A 82 18.97 0.56 -7.03
C PRO A 82 18.83 -0.96 -7.20
N GLU A 83 19.95 -1.68 -7.15
CA GLU A 83 20.02 -3.12 -7.45
C GLU A 83 18.97 -3.96 -6.71
N HIS A 84 18.80 -3.74 -5.40
CA HIS A 84 17.81 -4.47 -4.61
C HIS A 84 16.35 -4.22 -5.06
N ILE A 85 16.02 -3.01 -5.53
CA ILE A 85 14.70 -2.69 -6.08
C ILE A 85 14.52 -3.37 -7.45
N GLU A 86 15.53 -3.27 -8.32
CA GLU A 86 15.51 -3.89 -9.65
C GLU A 86 15.37 -5.42 -9.55
N LYS A 87 16.09 -6.04 -8.61
CA LYS A 87 16.01 -7.47 -8.33
C LYS A 87 14.62 -7.89 -7.85
N GLY A 88 13.99 -7.08 -6.99
CA GLY A 88 12.62 -7.33 -6.56
C GLY A 88 11.60 -7.25 -7.70
N PHE A 89 11.72 -6.24 -8.58
CA PHE A 89 10.88 -6.15 -9.78
C PHE A 89 11.11 -7.34 -10.73
N THR A 90 12.36 -7.77 -10.90
CA THR A 90 12.70 -8.94 -11.73
C THR A 90 12.02 -10.20 -11.20
N TRP A 91 12.13 -10.46 -9.89
CA TRP A 91 11.45 -11.59 -9.27
C TRP A 91 9.92 -11.49 -9.41
N MET A 92 9.33 -10.32 -9.16
CA MET A 92 7.88 -10.12 -9.22
C MET A 92 7.32 -10.30 -10.63
N LEU A 93 8.02 -9.79 -11.65
CA LEU A 93 7.63 -9.95 -13.05
C LEU A 93 7.70 -11.41 -13.51
N ALA A 94 8.63 -12.21 -12.97
CA ALA A 94 8.69 -13.64 -13.24
C ALA A 94 7.47 -14.42 -12.71
N GLN A 95 6.67 -13.83 -11.81
CA GLN A 95 5.43 -14.43 -11.31
C GLN A 95 4.22 -14.18 -12.21
N GLN A 96 4.36 -13.37 -13.27
CA GLN A 96 3.26 -13.10 -14.20
C GLN A 96 2.86 -14.37 -14.97
N LYS A 97 1.59 -14.74 -14.89
CA LYS A 97 1.01 -15.91 -15.54
C LYS A 97 0.54 -15.60 -16.96
N HIS A 98 0.20 -16.64 -17.71
CA HIS A 98 -0.32 -16.51 -19.08
C HIS A 98 -1.64 -15.72 -19.15
N ASP A 99 -2.47 -15.80 -18.11
CA ASP A 99 -3.70 -15.00 -17.97
C ASP A 99 -3.45 -13.51 -17.67
N GLY A 100 -2.17 -13.12 -17.50
CA GLY A 100 -1.73 -11.76 -17.20
C GLY A 100 -1.63 -11.43 -15.71
N GLY A 101 -2.24 -12.21 -14.83
CA GLY A 101 -2.19 -12.01 -13.39
C GLY A 101 -0.79 -12.23 -12.83
N ILE A 102 -0.49 -11.60 -11.70
CA ILE A 102 0.79 -11.73 -10.99
C ILE A 102 0.48 -12.37 -9.64
N TYR A 103 0.65 -13.68 -9.55
CA TYR A 103 0.34 -14.47 -8.35
C TYR A 103 1.09 -15.80 -8.39
N ASN A 104 1.19 -16.51 -7.26
CA ASN A 104 1.71 -17.87 -7.24
C ASN A 104 0.64 -18.84 -6.71
N ARG A 105 0.11 -18.58 -5.51
CA ARG A 105 -0.99 -19.37 -4.92
C ARG A 105 -2.11 -18.50 -4.37
N GLY A 106 -3.33 -18.73 -4.85
CA GLY A 106 -4.55 -18.08 -4.35
C GLY A 106 -4.52 -16.55 -4.48
N LEU A 107 -5.59 -15.89 -4.00
CA LEU A 107 -5.70 -14.43 -3.89
C LEU A 107 -5.21 -13.68 -5.15
N THR A 108 -5.61 -14.17 -6.33
CA THR A 108 -5.05 -13.73 -7.62
C THR A 108 -5.23 -12.22 -7.82
N VAL A 109 -6.40 -11.71 -7.46
CA VAL A 109 -6.74 -10.28 -7.49
C VAL A 109 -5.84 -9.47 -6.57
N TYR A 110 -5.67 -9.87 -5.31
CA TYR A 110 -4.91 -9.09 -4.32
C TYR A 110 -3.42 -9.01 -4.68
N ASN A 111 -2.83 -10.14 -5.04
CA ASN A 111 -1.44 -10.20 -5.50
C ASN A 111 -1.26 -9.35 -6.78
N THR A 112 -2.18 -9.46 -7.73
CA THR A 112 -2.09 -8.71 -8.98
C THR A 112 -2.28 -7.20 -8.76
N ALA A 113 -3.25 -6.79 -7.94
CA ALA A 113 -3.54 -5.37 -7.68
C ALA A 113 -2.39 -4.66 -6.94
N THR A 114 -1.82 -5.32 -5.92
CA THR A 114 -0.63 -4.79 -5.22
C THR A 114 0.58 -4.73 -6.17
N ALA A 115 0.80 -5.75 -7.00
CA ALA A 115 1.86 -5.74 -8.01
C ALA A 115 1.70 -4.59 -9.03
N VAL A 116 0.49 -4.36 -9.55
CA VAL A 116 0.21 -3.21 -10.45
C VAL A 116 0.52 -1.89 -9.75
N THR A 117 0.17 -1.75 -8.48
CA THR A 117 0.48 -0.54 -7.69
C THR A 117 1.98 -0.30 -7.62
N ALA A 118 2.78 -1.34 -7.36
CA ALA A 118 4.23 -1.25 -7.31
C ALA A 118 4.86 -0.92 -8.68
N LEU A 119 4.38 -1.56 -9.75
CA LEU A 119 4.86 -1.30 -11.11
C LEU A 119 4.59 0.14 -11.52
N VAL A 120 3.38 0.65 -11.26
CA VAL A 120 3.02 2.04 -11.58
C VAL A 120 3.77 3.04 -10.71
N SER A 121 3.94 2.78 -9.41
CA SER A 121 4.65 3.70 -8.51
C SER A 121 6.12 3.89 -8.86
N SER A 122 6.72 2.92 -9.55
CA SER A 122 8.09 3.02 -10.05
C SER A 122 8.29 4.06 -11.15
N GLU A 123 7.23 4.44 -11.88
CA GLU A 123 7.29 5.32 -13.07
C GLU A 123 8.24 4.83 -14.18
N GLN A 124 8.56 3.54 -14.19
CA GLN A 124 9.43 2.91 -15.18
C GLN A 124 8.62 2.44 -16.39
N SER A 125 8.82 3.08 -17.56
CA SER A 125 8.09 2.75 -18.79
C SER A 125 8.28 1.30 -19.26
N LYS A 126 9.42 0.67 -18.93
CA LYS A 126 9.70 -0.74 -19.24
C LYS A 126 8.67 -1.72 -18.65
N PHE A 127 7.91 -1.32 -17.63
CA PHE A 127 6.90 -2.16 -17.00
C PHE A 127 5.52 -2.10 -17.67
N GLU A 128 5.30 -1.21 -18.63
CA GLU A 128 4.01 -1.02 -19.31
C GLU A 128 3.42 -2.34 -19.87
N PRO A 129 4.18 -3.22 -20.56
CA PRO A 129 3.61 -4.46 -21.07
C PRO A 129 3.08 -5.40 -19.97
N ALA A 130 3.75 -5.44 -18.81
CA ALA A 130 3.31 -6.24 -17.68
C ALA A 130 2.07 -5.62 -17.00
N ILE A 131 2.04 -4.29 -16.86
CA ILE A 131 0.90 -3.54 -16.32
C ILE A 131 -0.36 -3.78 -17.16
N VAL A 132 -0.26 -3.71 -18.49
CA VAL A 132 -1.41 -3.92 -19.39
C VAL A 132 -1.99 -5.33 -19.23
N LYS A 133 -1.15 -6.36 -19.15
CA LYS A 133 -1.57 -7.75 -18.92
C LYS A 133 -2.21 -7.95 -17.55
N ALA A 134 -1.60 -7.40 -16.50
CA ALA A 134 -2.12 -7.49 -15.14
C ALA A 134 -3.45 -6.73 -14.97
N ARG A 135 -3.58 -5.55 -15.60
CA ARG A 135 -4.84 -4.80 -15.65
C ARG A 135 -5.93 -5.60 -16.35
N LYS A 136 -5.60 -6.25 -17.48
CA LYS A 136 -6.56 -7.14 -18.17
C LYS A 136 -7.04 -8.24 -17.22
N HIS A 137 -6.13 -8.92 -16.52
CA HIS A 137 -6.51 -9.93 -15.53
C HIS A 137 -7.49 -9.37 -14.50
N LEU A 138 -7.22 -8.21 -13.90
CA LEU A 138 -8.13 -7.60 -12.92
C LEU A 138 -9.51 -7.25 -13.50
N ILE A 139 -9.58 -6.75 -14.73
CA ILE A 139 -10.86 -6.49 -15.42
C ILE A 139 -11.62 -7.80 -15.63
N ASP A 140 -10.94 -8.88 -16.03
CA ASP A 140 -11.54 -10.20 -16.24
C ASP A 140 -12.03 -10.83 -14.91
N GLN A 141 -11.65 -10.29 -13.74
CA GLN A 141 -12.13 -10.73 -12.43
C GLN A 141 -13.34 -9.93 -11.91
N GLN A 142 -13.80 -8.89 -12.63
CA GLN A 142 -14.99 -8.15 -12.25
C GLN A 142 -16.25 -9.02 -12.38
N TRP A 143 -17.14 -8.91 -11.41
CA TRP A 143 -18.41 -9.60 -11.43
C TRP A 143 -19.38 -8.96 -12.43
N ASP A 144 -20.08 -9.82 -13.16
CA ASP A 144 -21.14 -9.52 -14.14
C ASP A 144 -22.19 -10.62 -13.90
N ILE A 145 -23.08 -10.34 -12.94
CA ILE A 145 -24.02 -11.30 -12.35
C ILE A 145 -25.35 -11.17 -13.09
N ASP A 146 -26.11 -12.26 -13.13
CA ASP A 146 -27.41 -12.35 -13.81
C ASP A 146 -27.30 -12.16 -15.33
N LYS A 147 -27.30 -10.93 -15.85
CA LYS A 147 -27.26 -10.68 -17.29
C LYS A 147 -25.95 -10.07 -17.74
N LYS A 148 -25.25 -10.83 -18.58
CA LYS A 148 -23.96 -10.44 -19.16
C LYS A 148 -24.00 -9.04 -19.79
N LYS A 149 -23.13 -8.14 -19.31
CA LYS A 149 -22.97 -6.74 -19.74
C LYS A 149 -24.16 -5.83 -19.42
N GLU A 150 -25.02 -6.23 -18.49
CA GLU A 150 -25.97 -5.33 -17.85
C GLU A 150 -25.46 -4.96 -16.45
N THR A 151 -25.98 -3.89 -15.85
CA THR A 151 -25.67 -3.51 -14.46
C THR A 151 -26.95 -3.66 -13.66
N ASP A 152 -27.40 -4.90 -13.51
CA ASP A 152 -28.67 -5.27 -12.91
C ASP A 152 -28.53 -5.93 -11.54
N ASN A 153 -27.30 -6.24 -11.12
CA ASN A 153 -26.98 -6.69 -9.78
C ASN A 153 -26.19 -5.62 -8.99
N PRO A 154 -26.51 -5.38 -7.70
CA PRO A 154 -25.75 -4.43 -6.86
C PRO A 154 -24.25 -4.75 -6.72
N ASN A 155 -23.84 -5.99 -7.00
CA ASN A 155 -22.46 -6.44 -6.91
C ASN A 155 -21.71 -6.40 -8.26
N ASP A 156 -22.37 -5.99 -9.35
CA ASP A 156 -21.72 -5.85 -10.66
C ASP A 156 -20.58 -4.83 -10.62
N GLY A 157 -19.47 -5.17 -11.28
CA GLY A 157 -18.22 -4.42 -11.22
C GLY A 157 -17.40 -4.64 -9.94
N GLY A 158 -17.96 -5.34 -8.94
CA GLY A 158 -17.24 -5.79 -7.75
C GLY A 158 -16.14 -6.79 -8.07
N ILE A 159 -15.15 -6.90 -7.19
CA ILE A 159 -14.08 -7.90 -7.28
C ILE A 159 -13.84 -8.49 -5.88
N GLY A 160 -13.85 -9.82 -5.78
CA GLY A 160 -13.53 -10.55 -4.54
C GLY A 160 -12.13 -11.17 -4.54
N TYR A 161 -11.72 -11.72 -3.40
CA TYR A 161 -10.44 -12.44 -3.24
C TYR A 161 -10.45 -13.87 -3.84
N GLY A 162 -11.54 -14.23 -4.52
CA GLY A 162 -11.76 -15.49 -5.22
C GLY A 162 -13.12 -15.45 -5.94
N SER A 163 -13.30 -16.30 -6.96
CA SER A 163 -14.54 -16.35 -7.76
C SER A 163 -15.70 -17.06 -7.04
N LYS A 164 -15.44 -17.74 -5.92
CA LYS A 164 -16.43 -18.34 -5.01
C LYS A 164 -15.88 -18.31 -3.57
N ASN A 165 -16.73 -17.96 -2.60
CA ASN A 165 -16.48 -18.20 -1.18
C ASN A 165 -17.25 -19.47 -0.81
N ASP A 166 -16.54 -20.60 -0.73
CA ASP A 166 -17.10 -21.94 -0.47
C ASP A 166 -17.10 -22.31 1.02
N ARG A 167 -16.86 -21.33 1.89
CA ARG A 167 -16.91 -21.54 3.34
C ARG A 167 -18.35 -21.74 3.81
N GLU A 168 -18.55 -22.62 4.78
CA GLU A 168 -19.88 -22.91 5.35
C GLU A 168 -20.61 -21.68 5.92
N TRP A 169 -19.87 -20.63 6.30
CA TRP A 169 -20.42 -19.37 6.80
C TRP A 169 -20.70 -18.33 5.69
N ALA A 170 -20.28 -18.61 4.45
CA ALA A 170 -20.53 -17.72 3.32
C ALA A 170 -22.02 -17.73 2.97
N SER A 171 -22.63 -16.56 2.95
CA SER A 171 -24.06 -16.46 2.60
C SER A 171 -24.27 -16.72 1.11
N ASP A 172 -25.22 -17.59 0.80
CA ASP A 172 -25.72 -17.82 -0.57
C ASP A 172 -26.72 -16.74 -1.03
N ASP A 173 -27.11 -15.82 -0.13
CA ASP A 173 -27.98 -14.70 -0.46
C ASP A 173 -27.33 -13.84 -1.54
N ALA A 174 -28.03 -13.67 -2.67
CA ALA A 174 -27.58 -12.88 -3.82
C ALA A 174 -27.18 -11.45 -3.43
N LYS A 175 -27.78 -10.88 -2.37
CA LYS A 175 -27.45 -9.54 -1.86
C LYS A 175 -26.11 -9.48 -1.12
N ASN A 176 -25.63 -10.62 -0.62
CA ASN A 176 -24.44 -10.74 0.23
C ASN A 176 -23.30 -11.54 -0.43
N LYS A 177 -23.51 -12.02 -1.67
CA LYS A 177 -22.49 -12.76 -2.42
C LYS A 177 -21.23 -11.91 -2.60
N GLY A 178 -20.09 -12.46 -2.17
CA GLY A 178 -18.80 -11.81 -2.29
C GLY A 178 -18.43 -10.82 -1.17
N GLY A 179 -19.33 -10.60 -0.21
CA GLY A 179 -19.04 -9.81 1.00
C GLY A 179 -18.14 -10.56 1.99
N PHE A 180 -17.42 -9.79 2.82
CA PHE A 180 -16.66 -10.31 3.96
C PHE A 180 -17.38 -9.93 5.27
N ILE A 181 -17.48 -10.88 6.20
CA ILE A 181 -17.83 -10.58 7.58
C ILE A 181 -16.50 -10.47 8.35
N TYR A 182 -16.12 -9.26 8.75
CA TYR A 182 -15.09 -9.04 9.76
C TYR A 182 -15.76 -8.72 11.08
N GLY A 183 -15.84 -9.72 11.96
CA GLY A 183 -16.10 -9.47 13.37
C GLY A 183 -14.76 -9.16 14.07
N PRO A 184 -14.66 -8.13 14.92
CA PRO A 184 -13.45 -7.89 15.72
C PRO A 184 -13.09 -9.05 16.65
N ASN A 185 -14.00 -10.01 16.83
CA ASN A 185 -13.81 -11.23 17.63
C ASN A 185 -13.51 -12.49 16.78
N GLU A 186 -13.31 -12.36 15.46
CA GLU A 186 -13.02 -13.49 14.58
C GLU A 186 -11.60 -13.43 14.00
N THR A 187 -10.71 -14.33 14.42
CA THR A 187 -9.38 -14.50 13.79
C THR A 187 -9.44 -15.52 12.65
N LYS A 188 -8.86 -15.18 11.49
CA LYS A 188 -8.55 -16.11 10.40
C LYS A 188 -7.04 -16.38 10.29
N ALA A 189 -6.23 -15.75 11.15
CA ALA A 189 -4.77 -15.93 11.25
C ALA A 189 -4.35 -16.98 12.29
N GLY A 190 -5.32 -17.60 12.98
CA GLY A 190 -5.12 -18.57 14.04
C GLY A 190 -5.03 -17.95 15.44
N GLU A 191 -4.93 -18.83 16.43
CA GLU A 191 -4.81 -18.51 17.84
C GLU A 191 -3.44 -18.95 18.35
N GLU A 192 -2.84 -18.19 19.27
CA GLU A 192 -1.59 -18.53 19.95
C GLU A 192 -1.82 -18.62 21.46
N LYS A 193 -1.32 -19.70 22.08
CA LYS A 193 -1.32 -19.81 23.54
C LYS A 193 -0.10 -19.09 24.11
N LEU A 194 -0.36 -18.08 24.92
CA LEU A 194 0.68 -17.34 25.63
C LEU A 194 1.20 -18.15 26.83
N PRO A 195 2.43 -17.87 27.31
CA PRO A 195 3.01 -18.53 28.49
C PRO A 195 2.20 -18.37 29.77
N ASP A 196 1.34 -17.34 29.85
CA ASP A 196 0.44 -17.08 30.97
C ASP A 196 -0.91 -17.83 30.86
N GLY A 197 -1.06 -18.71 29.86
CA GLY A 197 -2.25 -19.53 29.63
C GLY A 197 -3.38 -18.82 28.89
N ARG A 198 -3.23 -17.53 28.55
CA ARG A 198 -4.22 -16.82 27.72
C ARG A 198 -4.09 -17.23 26.26
N THR A 199 -5.21 -17.26 25.56
CA THR A 199 -5.25 -17.39 24.10
C THR A 199 -5.26 -15.98 23.50
N ALA A 200 -4.24 -15.65 22.71
CA ALA A 200 -4.18 -14.44 21.93
C ALA A 200 -4.64 -14.72 20.49
N LEU A 201 -5.40 -13.80 19.91
CA LEU A 201 -5.67 -13.81 18.47
C LEU A 201 -4.40 -13.34 17.76
N ARG A 202 -3.94 -14.11 16.79
CA ARG A 202 -2.78 -13.70 15.99
C ARG A 202 -3.15 -12.45 15.18
N SER A 203 -2.39 -11.37 15.35
CA SER A 203 -2.55 -10.17 14.55
C SER A 203 -2.19 -10.45 13.09
N TYR A 204 -2.93 -9.86 12.15
CA TYR A 204 -2.51 -9.80 10.75
C TYR A 204 -1.39 -8.76 10.64
N GLY A 205 -0.16 -9.23 10.42
CA GLY A 205 1.04 -8.40 10.28
C GLY A 205 2.15 -9.20 9.66
#